data_AF-A0A662RFB5-F1
#
_entry.id   AF-A0A662RFB5-F1
#
_cell.length_a   1.000
_cell.length_b   1.000
_cell.length_c   1.000
_cell.angle_alpha   90.00
_cell.angle_beta   90.00
_cell.angle_gamma   90.00
#
_symmetry.space_group_name_H-M   'P 1'
#
loop_
_entity.id
_entity.type
_entity.pdbx_description
1 polymer ?
#
loop_
_entity_poly.entity_id
_entity_poly.type
_entity_poly.pdbx_seq_one_letter_code
_entity_poly.pdbx_strand_id
1 'polypeptide(L)'
;IRLAGDEKYIWSYFPDVMLDKIKTGHTVISSLEEMYEVVEKIVIEILTVLKAEKIVITSDHGYIRTEAGFVFPVPEKAKRKFQRIFGSKRYVKMDDVDVEDLIKEAYIKEFNGYYIAKSRYLWPVRGRYSIYIHGGLSLMECFVPVLEVSK
;
A
#
# COMPACT_ATOMS: atom_id res chain seq x y z
N ILE A 1 -21.66 -8.91 5.83
CA ILE A 1 -21.20 -9.16 4.42
C ILE A 1 -22.22 -10.05 3.69
N ARG A 2 -22.32 -10.07 2.35
CA ARG A 2 -23.26 -10.96 1.60
C ARG A 2 -22.49 -12.07 0.87
N LEU A 3 -22.51 -13.29 1.43
CA LEU A 3 -21.88 -14.50 0.88
C LEU A 3 -22.89 -15.66 0.97
N ALA A 4 -22.85 -16.58 0.01
CA ALA A 4 -23.61 -17.83 -0.03
C ALA A 4 -22.95 -18.94 0.79
N GLY A 5 -21.64 -18.84 1.04
CA GLY A 5 -20.84 -19.75 1.86
C GLY A 5 -20.07 -20.80 1.07
N ASP A 6 -20.29 -20.92 -0.24
CA ASP A 6 -19.57 -21.83 -1.15
C ASP A 6 -18.58 -21.11 -2.07
N GLU A 7 -18.26 -19.84 -1.77
CA GLU A 7 -17.30 -19.05 -2.52
C GLU A 7 -15.90 -19.70 -2.50
N LYS A 8 -15.31 -19.79 -3.70
CA LYS A 8 -13.93 -20.29 -3.86
C LYS A 8 -12.87 -19.19 -3.74
N TYR A 9 -13.25 -17.95 -4.08
CA TYR A 9 -12.37 -16.80 -4.07
C TYR A 9 -13.13 -15.58 -3.55
N ILE A 10 -12.51 -14.84 -2.65
CA ILE A 10 -13.02 -13.57 -2.15
C ILE A 10 -11.90 -12.54 -2.31
N TRP A 11 -12.23 -11.40 -2.91
CA TRP A 11 -11.33 -10.27 -3.05
C TRP A 11 -11.95 -9.05 -2.36
N SER A 12 -11.14 -8.28 -1.64
CA SER A 12 -11.59 -7.09 -0.92
C SER A 12 -10.60 -5.95 -1.08
N TYR A 13 -11.13 -4.74 -1.25
CA TYR A 13 -10.36 -3.49 -1.21
C TYR A 13 -10.10 -2.99 0.22
N PHE A 14 -10.56 -3.71 1.24
CA PHE A 14 -10.19 -3.43 2.63
C PHE A 14 -8.86 -4.14 2.96
N PRO A 15 -7.93 -3.48 3.67
CA PRO A 15 -8.07 -2.17 4.29
C PRO A 15 -7.58 -0.96 3.47
N ASP A 16 -7.10 -1.12 2.23
CA ASP A 16 -6.58 -0.02 1.39
C ASP A 16 -7.47 1.23 1.41
N VAL A 17 -8.77 1.04 1.17
CA VAL A 17 -9.75 2.15 1.13
C VAL A 17 -9.88 2.89 2.47
N MET A 18 -9.58 2.23 3.60
CA MET A 18 -9.54 2.86 4.92
C MET A 18 -8.23 3.61 5.12
N LEU A 19 -7.10 2.99 4.77
CA LEU A 19 -5.77 3.60 4.89
C LEU A 19 -5.65 4.89 4.09
N ASP A 20 -6.24 4.94 2.90
CA ASP A 20 -6.34 6.15 2.07
C ASP A 20 -7.16 7.27 2.73
N LYS A 21 -8.08 6.91 3.62
CA LYS A 21 -9.02 7.82 4.30
C LYS A 21 -8.65 8.12 5.75
N ILE A 22 -7.62 7.48 6.31
CA ILE A 22 -7.17 7.70 7.71
C ILE A 22 -6.90 9.18 7.97
N LYS A 23 -6.51 9.95 6.95
CA LYS A 23 -6.37 11.41 7.02
C LYS A 23 -6.99 12.13 5.84
N THR A 24 -7.90 13.08 6.11
CA THR A 24 -8.23 14.15 5.16
C THR A 24 -7.66 15.46 5.69
N GLY A 25 -6.64 16.00 5.02
CA GLY A 25 -5.93 17.19 5.48
C GLY A 25 -5.08 16.90 6.73
N HIS A 26 -5.26 17.69 7.79
CA HIS A 26 -4.56 17.52 9.08
C HIS A 26 -5.34 16.65 10.09
N THR A 27 -6.58 16.27 9.78
CA THR A 27 -7.46 15.55 10.69
C THR A 27 -7.31 14.04 10.51
N VAL A 28 -7.00 13.34 11.60
CA VAL A 28 -7.11 11.87 11.66
C VAL A 28 -8.60 11.54 11.77
N ILE A 29 -9.14 10.85 10.77
CA ILE A 29 -10.58 10.53 10.73
C ILE A 29 -10.86 9.17 11.38
N SER A 30 -9.86 8.29 11.39
CA SER A 30 -9.95 6.95 11.95
C SER A 30 -8.57 6.52 12.45
N SER A 31 -8.53 5.76 13.54
CA SER A 31 -7.27 5.25 14.10
C SER A 31 -6.86 3.93 13.43
N LEU A 32 -5.60 3.53 13.61
CA LEU A 32 -5.13 2.25 13.11
C LEU A 32 -5.83 1.09 13.83
N GLU A 33 -6.10 1.27 15.12
CA GLU A 33 -6.82 0.32 15.96
C GLU A 33 -8.24 0.09 15.43
N GLU A 34 -8.96 1.15 15.08
CA GLU A 34 -10.29 1.05 14.47
C GLU A 34 -10.25 0.28 13.14
N MET A 35 -9.24 0.55 12.30
CA MET A 35 -9.05 -0.22 11.07
C MET A 35 -8.84 -1.71 11.36
N TYR A 36 -7.99 -2.06 12.33
CA TYR A 36 -7.78 -3.47 12.71
C TYR A 36 -9.06 -4.11 13.23
N GLU A 37 -9.83 -3.42 14.09
CA GLU A 37 -11.11 -3.93 14.59
C GLU A 37 -12.12 -4.18 13.46
N VAL A 38 -12.18 -3.29 12.47
CA VAL A 38 -13.07 -3.44 11.32
C VAL A 38 -12.63 -4.63 10.45
N VAL A 39 -11.34 -4.75 10.15
CA VAL A 39 -10.79 -5.87 9.37
C VAL A 39 -11.02 -7.20 10.11
N GLU A 40 -10.79 -7.24 11.42
CA GLU A 40 -11.03 -8.42 12.25
C GLU A 40 -12.49 -8.87 12.18
N LYS A 41 -13.44 -7.94 12.38
CA LYS A 41 -14.89 -8.23 12.27
C LYS A 41 -15.24 -8.79 10.89
N ILE A 42 -14.72 -8.19 9.83
CA ILE A 42 -14.93 -8.65 8.44
C ILE A 42 -14.40 -10.07 8.26
N VAL A 43 -13.18 -10.35 8.73
CA VAL A 43 -12.56 -11.68 8.61
C VAL A 43 -13.35 -12.72 9.40
N ILE A 44 -13.76 -12.43 10.63
CA ILE A 44 -14.56 -13.34 11.46
C ILE A 44 -15.93 -13.62 10.82
N GLU A 45 -16.60 -12.60 10.27
CA GLU A 45 -17.86 -12.78 9.55
C GLU A 45 -17.70 -13.71 8.34
N ILE A 46 -16.66 -13.49 7.51
CA ILE A 46 -16.35 -14.32 6.35
C ILE A 46 -16.08 -15.76 6.78
N LEU A 47 -15.21 -15.94 7.79
CA LEU A 47 -14.88 -17.25 8.33
C LEU A 47 -16.11 -17.94 8.89
N THR A 48 -17.08 -17.25 9.46
CA THR A 48 -18.30 -17.88 9.99
C THR A 48 -19.21 -18.40 8.87
N VAL A 49 -19.33 -17.67 7.75
CA VAL A 49 -20.24 -18.01 6.65
C VAL A 49 -19.68 -19.09 5.71
N LEU A 50 -18.37 -19.10 5.49
CA LEU A 50 -17.73 -20.03 4.55
C LEU A 50 -17.80 -21.49 5.01
N LYS A 51 -18.25 -22.37 4.12
CA LYS A 51 -18.34 -23.82 4.33
C LYS A 51 -17.15 -24.52 3.66
N ALA A 52 -15.95 -24.21 4.15
CA ALA A 52 -14.70 -24.81 3.68
C ALA A 52 -13.91 -25.39 4.86
N GLU A 53 -13.31 -26.57 4.67
CA GLU A 53 -12.42 -27.21 5.66
C GLU A 53 -11.10 -26.44 5.84
N LYS A 54 -10.62 -25.82 4.75
CA LYS A 54 -9.39 -25.04 4.73
C LYS A 54 -9.62 -23.70 4.04
N ILE A 55 -9.25 -22.62 4.71
CA ILE A 55 -9.35 -21.25 4.22
C ILE A 55 -7.96 -20.62 4.27
N VAL A 56 -7.52 -20.02 3.17
CA VAL A 56 -6.25 -19.30 3.07
C VAL A 56 -6.54 -17.82 2.90
N ILE A 57 -6.02 -17.00 3.82
CA ILE A 57 -6.15 -15.54 3.79
C ILE A 57 -4.76 -14.96 3.51
N THR A 58 -4.68 -14.07 2.52
CA THR A 58 -3.44 -13.38 2.17
C THR A 58 -3.74 -11.99 1.59
N SER A 59 -2.69 -11.27 1.19
CA SER A 59 -2.76 -9.95 0.58
C SER A 59 -1.98 -9.95 -0.74
N ASP A 60 -2.31 -9.05 -1.66
CA ASP A 60 -1.50 -8.77 -2.84
C ASP A 60 -0.26 -7.95 -2.50
N HIS A 61 -0.35 -7.07 -1.50
CA HIS A 61 0.78 -6.28 -1.02
C HIS A 61 0.69 -5.93 0.47
N GLY A 62 1.82 -5.48 1.02
CA GLY A 62 1.92 -4.82 2.32
C GLY A 62 1.97 -3.29 2.19
N TYR A 63 2.44 -2.61 3.24
CA TYR A 63 2.51 -1.15 3.28
C TYR A 63 3.84 -0.65 3.86
N ILE A 64 4.22 0.57 3.49
CA ILE A 64 5.30 1.31 4.14
C ILE A 64 4.70 2.37 5.07
N ARG A 65 5.20 2.40 6.30
CA ARG A 65 4.96 3.46 7.29
C ARG A 65 5.84 4.67 7.00
N THR A 66 5.27 5.87 6.98
CA THR A 66 5.98 7.12 6.62
C THR A 66 6.63 7.83 7.81
N GLU A 67 6.46 7.32 9.03
CA GLU A 67 7.10 7.86 10.23
C GLU A 67 8.64 7.76 10.19
N ALA A 68 9.30 8.64 10.93
CA ALA A 68 10.75 8.68 11.04
C ALA A 68 11.31 7.31 11.49
N GLY A 69 12.38 6.86 10.82
CA GLY A 69 12.99 5.55 11.06
C GLY A 69 12.44 4.41 10.20
N PHE A 70 11.27 4.57 9.58
CA PHE A 70 10.70 3.58 8.65
C PHE A 70 10.95 3.88 7.18
N VAL A 71 11.43 5.10 6.88
CA VAL A 71 11.69 5.58 5.52
C VAL A 71 13.13 6.04 5.32
N PHE A 72 13.56 6.03 4.07
CA PHE A 72 14.83 6.60 3.65
C PHE A 72 14.60 8.01 3.10
N PRO A 73 15.28 9.04 3.64
CA PRO A 73 15.23 10.36 3.06
C PRO A 73 15.89 10.32 1.67
N VAL A 74 15.40 11.16 0.77
CA VAL A 74 16.06 11.41 -0.53
C VAL A 74 16.71 12.80 -0.52
N PRO A 75 17.86 12.98 -1.19
CA PRO A 75 18.46 14.30 -1.36
C PRO A 75 17.50 15.29 -2.01
N GLU A 76 17.63 16.58 -1.69
CA GLU A 76 16.69 17.62 -2.13
C GLU A 76 16.50 17.68 -3.66
N LYS A 77 17.56 17.42 -4.44
CA LYS A 77 17.48 17.33 -5.91
C LYS A 77 16.52 16.22 -6.35
N ALA A 78 16.72 15.00 -5.86
CA ALA A 78 15.87 13.85 -6.17
C ALA A 78 14.45 14.05 -5.65
N LYS A 79 14.30 14.61 -4.44
CA LYS A 79 13.01 14.95 -3.85
C LYS A 79 12.17 15.85 -4.76
N ARG A 80 12.74 16.95 -5.27
CA ARG A 80 12.03 17.86 -6.18
C ARG A 80 11.59 17.17 -7.46
N LYS A 81 12.44 16.29 -7.99
CA LYS A 81 12.14 15.54 -9.20
C LYS A 81 11.02 14.53 -8.98
N PHE A 82 11.06 13.79 -7.87
CA PHE A 82 9.96 12.94 -7.43
C PHE A 82 8.66 13.72 -7.26
N GLN A 83 8.66 14.82 -6.52
CA GLN A 83 7.46 15.64 -6.31
C GLN A 83 6.87 16.17 -7.63
N ARG A 84 7.72 16.56 -8.59
CA ARG A 84 7.30 17.06 -9.90
C ARG A 84 6.69 15.96 -10.78
N ILE A 85 7.32 14.80 -10.83
CA ILE A 85 6.98 13.73 -11.78
C ILE A 85 5.94 12.77 -11.17
N PHE A 86 6.21 12.29 -9.96
CA PHE A 86 5.39 11.29 -9.28
C PHE A 86 4.27 11.92 -8.43
N GLY A 87 4.43 13.17 -8.02
CA GLY A 87 3.56 13.76 -7.00
C GLY A 87 3.61 12.89 -5.74
N SER A 88 2.45 12.51 -5.21
CA SER A 88 2.34 11.63 -4.04
C SER A 88 2.30 10.14 -4.39
N LYS A 89 2.28 9.77 -5.68
CA LYS A 89 2.18 8.37 -6.13
C LYS A 89 3.54 7.71 -6.09
N ARG A 90 3.59 6.39 -5.95
CA ARG A 90 4.84 5.60 -6.04
C ARG A 90 5.12 5.04 -7.43
N TYR A 91 4.22 5.24 -8.39
CA TYR A 91 4.41 4.86 -9.78
C TYR A 91 3.83 5.91 -10.73
N VAL A 92 4.39 5.98 -11.94
CA VAL A 92 3.90 6.80 -13.05
C VAL A 92 4.09 6.06 -14.37
N LYS A 93 3.28 6.38 -15.37
CA LYS A 93 3.43 5.81 -16.71
C LYS A 93 4.67 6.38 -17.40
N MET A 94 5.32 5.59 -18.25
CA MET A 94 6.48 6.02 -19.04
C MET A 94 6.01 6.90 -20.22
N ASP A 95 5.72 8.17 -19.96
CA ASP A 95 5.25 9.15 -20.95
C ASP A 95 6.25 10.33 -21.06
N ASP A 96 7.40 10.12 -21.70
CA ASP A 96 8.46 11.13 -21.98
C ASP A 96 8.83 12.03 -20.79
N VAL A 97 8.95 11.43 -19.61
CA VAL A 97 9.41 12.11 -18.39
C VAL A 97 10.92 11.95 -18.23
N ASP A 98 11.64 13.05 -18.05
CA ASP A 98 13.06 13.04 -17.67
C ASP A 98 13.20 12.39 -16.29
N VAL A 99 13.76 11.18 -16.21
CA VAL A 99 13.92 10.37 -14.97
C VAL A 99 15.26 9.63 -14.89
N GLU A 100 16.17 9.87 -15.83
CA GLU A 100 17.41 9.11 -16.02
C GLU A 100 18.31 9.12 -14.77
N ASP A 101 18.37 10.24 -14.06
CA ASP A 101 19.10 10.35 -12.79
C ASP A 101 18.44 9.52 -11.68
N LEU A 102 17.11 9.46 -11.59
CA LEU A 102 16.41 8.62 -10.62
C LEU A 102 16.66 7.13 -10.87
N ILE A 103 16.78 6.72 -12.14
CA ILE A 103 17.14 5.35 -12.52
C ILE A 103 18.60 5.07 -12.14
N LYS A 104 19.52 5.98 -12.52
CA LYS A 104 20.96 5.84 -12.27
C LYS A 104 21.27 5.71 -10.78
N GLU A 105 20.59 6.48 -9.94
CA GLU A 105 20.71 6.43 -8.47
C GLU A 105 19.87 5.30 -7.84
N ALA A 106 19.26 4.43 -8.64
CA ALA A 106 18.47 3.27 -8.24
C ALA A 106 17.26 3.59 -7.33
N TYR A 107 16.73 4.81 -7.42
CA TYR A 107 15.52 5.20 -6.70
C TYR A 107 14.24 4.64 -7.34
N ILE A 108 14.26 4.39 -8.64
CA ILE A 108 13.12 3.86 -9.39
C ILE A 108 13.53 2.66 -10.26
N LYS A 109 12.55 1.89 -10.74
CA LYS A 109 12.73 0.80 -11.71
C LYS A 109 11.65 0.87 -12.77
N GLU A 110 12.01 0.51 -13.99
CA GLU A 110 11.06 0.30 -15.09
C GLU A 110 10.41 -1.09 -14.96
N PHE A 111 9.09 -1.12 -15.03
CA PHE A 111 8.32 -2.36 -15.06
C PHE A 111 6.99 -2.15 -15.78
N ASN A 112 6.72 -2.97 -16.79
CA ASN A 112 5.44 -3.03 -17.50
C ASN A 112 4.89 -1.68 -18.00
N GLY A 113 5.76 -0.81 -18.54
CA GLY A 113 5.37 0.53 -19.03
C GLY A 113 5.22 1.60 -17.95
N TYR A 114 5.65 1.32 -16.72
CA TYR A 114 5.65 2.25 -15.59
C TYR A 114 7.06 2.43 -15.01
N TYR A 115 7.31 3.63 -14.49
CA TYR A 115 8.36 3.89 -13.53
C TYR A 115 7.82 3.67 -12.11
N ILE A 116 8.45 2.81 -11.33
CA ILE A 116 8.03 2.43 -9.99
C ILE A 116 9.13 2.79 -8.99
N ALA A 117 8.78 3.50 -7.92
CA ALA A 117 9.70 3.86 -6.85
C ALA A 117 10.09 2.65 -6.01
N LYS A 118 11.40 2.47 -5.85
CA LYS A 118 11.96 1.37 -5.07
C LYS A 118 12.01 1.70 -3.58
N SER A 119 12.11 0.66 -2.77
CA SER A 119 12.44 0.75 -1.35
C SER A 119 11.49 1.68 -0.59
N ARG A 120 11.92 2.13 0.60
CA ARG A 120 11.15 2.99 1.50
C ARG A 120 11.53 4.46 1.34
N TYR A 121 11.97 4.88 0.15
CA TYR A 121 12.28 6.28 -0.14
C TYR A 121 11.01 7.13 -0.01
N LEU A 122 11.11 8.27 0.67
CA LEU A 122 9.99 9.17 0.91
C LEU A 122 10.29 10.59 0.43
N TRP A 123 9.33 11.17 -0.30
CA TRP A 123 9.33 12.56 -0.76
C TRP A 123 7.98 13.22 -0.40
N PRO A 124 7.84 13.81 0.79
CA PRO A 124 6.56 14.39 1.20
C PRO A 124 6.09 15.47 0.22
N VAL A 125 4.81 15.46 -0.16
CA VAL A 125 4.19 16.48 -1.02
C VAL A 125 3.30 17.38 -0.17
N ARG A 126 3.39 18.70 -0.38
CA ARG A 126 2.59 19.66 0.40
C ARG A 126 1.09 19.39 0.22
N GLY A 127 0.34 19.36 1.33
CA GLY A 127 -1.11 19.17 1.33
C GLY A 127 -1.58 17.73 1.07
N ARG A 128 -0.66 16.77 0.88
CA ARG A 128 -0.98 15.34 0.78
C ARG A 128 -0.13 14.55 1.77
N TYR A 129 -0.76 13.99 2.78
CA TYR A 129 -0.08 13.25 3.83
C TYR A 129 -0.80 11.92 4.07
N SER A 130 -0.16 10.81 3.68
CA SER A 130 -0.55 9.48 4.15
C SER A 130 0.49 8.94 5.11
N ILE A 131 0.04 8.30 6.18
CA ILE A 131 0.91 7.55 7.10
C ILE A 131 1.35 6.23 6.45
N TYR A 132 0.50 5.67 5.57
CA TYR A 132 0.73 4.40 4.91
C TYR A 132 0.80 4.62 3.40
N ILE A 133 1.87 4.18 2.78
CA ILE A 133 2.04 4.27 1.33
C ILE A 133 2.27 2.89 0.74
N HIS A 134 1.73 2.69 -0.44
CA HIS A 134 1.90 1.49 -1.26
C HIS A 134 1.97 1.88 -2.75
N GLY A 135 2.09 0.88 -3.64
CA GLY A 135 2.25 1.05 -5.09
C GLY A 135 3.69 1.25 -5.56
N GLY A 136 4.67 1.04 -4.68
CA GLY A 136 6.09 0.99 -4.99
C GLY A 136 6.62 -0.43 -5.10
N LEU A 137 7.94 -0.54 -5.22
CA LEU A 137 8.67 -1.81 -5.20
C LEU A 137 9.56 -1.84 -3.97
N SER A 138 9.02 -2.30 -2.84
CA SER A 138 9.76 -2.44 -1.59
C SER A 138 9.53 -3.79 -0.95
N LEU A 139 10.51 -4.25 -0.15
CA LEU A 139 10.37 -5.50 0.61
C LEU A 139 9.11 -5.49 1.48
N MET A 140 8.79 -4.35 2.12
CA MET A 140 7.61 -4.22 2.99
C MET A 140 6.30 -4.33 2.21
N GLU A 141 6.28 -3.92 0.95
CA GLU A 141 5.12 -4.08 0.07
C GLU A 141 5.03 -5.50 -0.50
N CYS A 142 6.15 -6.21 -0.65
CA CYS A 142 6.16 -7.61 -1.09
C CYS A 142 5.99 -8.61 0.07
N PHE A 143 6.12 -8.16 1.31
CA PHE A 143 5.99 -9.01 2.49
C PHE A 143 4.55 -9.10 2.94
N VAL A 144 3.85 -10.14 2.46
CA VAL A 144 2.44 -10.39 2.76
C VAL A 144 2.28 -11.62 3.64
N PRO A 145 1.46 -11.56 4.70
CA PRO A 145 1.18 -12.74 5.51
C PRO A 145 0.32 -13.74 4.71
N VAL A 146 0.51 -15.02 5.02
CA VAL A 146 -0.40 -16.10 4.61
C VAL A 146 -0.91 -16.75 5.88
N LEU A 147 -2.21 -16.65 6.11
CA LEU A 147 -2.89 -17.29 7.23
C LEU A 147 -3.68 -18.49 6.71
N GLU A 148 -3.42 -19.65 7.29
CA GLU A 148 -4.16 -20.87 7.02
C GLU A 148 -5.09 -21.19 8.20
N VAL A 149 -6.38 -21.27 7.93
CA VAL A 149 -7.41 -21.63 8.91
C VAL A 149 -7.97 -22.99 8.52
N SER A 150 -7.86 -23.95 9.45
CA SER A 150 -8.50 -25.26 9.33
C SER A 150 -9.72 -25.32 10.25
N LYS A 151 -10.85 -25.79 9.74
CA LYS A 151 -12.12 -25.91 10.48
C LYS A 151 -12.42 -27.34 10.91
#